data_AF-A0A1Q5S543-F1
#
_entry.id   AF-A0A1Q5S543-F1
#
_cell.length_a   1.000
_cell.length_b   1.000
_cell.length_c   1.000
_cell.angle_alpha   90.00
_cell.angle_beta   90.00
_cell.angle_gamma   90.00
#
_symmetry.space_group_name_H-M   'P 1'
#
loop_
_entity.id
_entity.type
_entity.pdbx_description
1 polymer ?
#
loop_
_entity_poly.entity_id
_entity_poly.type
_entity_poly.pdbx_seq_one_letter_code
_entity_poly.pdbx_strand_id
1 'polypeptide(L)'
;MMAQRSKQAICALAGLLFAWATVAAAAQTLTARDAGSVVGLLEALKPDLGRLAYDEEVADAWFEQDGDHRGLIAKAGFTKATWKAALDATMKGFFASLPEPEIEARFGKLRKRANDDRS
;
A
#
# COMPACT_ATOMS: atom_id res chain seq x y z
N MET A 1 20.96 -17.63 -54.54
CA MET A 1 20.94 -16.63 -53.44
C MET A 1 19.48 -16.24 -53.16
N MET A 2 18.66 -17.12 -52.55
CA MET A 2 17.23 -16.84 -52.31
C MET A 2 16.56 -17.68 -51.21
N ALA A 3 17.31 -18.46 -50.41
CA ALA A 3 16.74 -19.41 -49.44
C ALA A 3 17.10 -19.14 -47.97
N GLN A 4 17.71 -17.97 -47.65
CA GLN A 4 18.23 -17.70 -46.31
C GLN A 4 17.51 -16.55 -45.58
N ARG A 5 16.72 -15.73 -46.30
CA ARG A 5 16.00 -14.58 -45.71
C ARG A 5 14.73 -14.99 -44.95
N SER A 6 14.14 -16.14 -45.26
CA SER A 6 12.83 -16.54 -44.73
C SER A 6 12.86 -17.14 -43.32
N LYS A 7 14.01 -17.63 -42.85
CA LYS A 7 14.14 -18.29 -41.53
C LYS A 7 14.44 -17.31 -40.39
N GLN A 8 14.97 -16.13 -40.70
CA GLN A 8 15.34 -15.13 -39.67
C GLN A 8 14.19 -14.22 -39.25
N ALA A 9 13.13 -14.12 -40.07
CA ALA A 9 11.96 -13.32 -39.76
C ALA A 9 11.06 -13.95 -38.67
N ILE A 10 11.15 -15.27 -38.46
CA ILE A 10 10.24 -16.00 -37.57
C ILE A 10 10.73 -16.01 -36.11
N CYS A 11 12.04 -15.98 -35.86
CA CYS A 11 12.58 -15.96 -34.50
C CYS A 11 12.54 -14.58 -33.83
N ALA A 12 12.44 -13.49 -34.59
CA ALA A 12 12.40 -12.14 -34.02
C ALA A 12 11.02 -11.75 -33.47
N LEU A 13 9.93 -12.38 -33.93
CA LEU A 13 8.55 -12.08 -33.51
C LEU A 13 8.13 -12.80 -32.21
N ALA A 14 8.76 -13.92 -31.87
CA ALA A 14 8.45 -14.66 -30.64
C ALA A 14 9.01 -13.99 -29.37
N GLY A 15 10.16 -13.31 -29.48
CA GLY A 15 10.78 -12.61 -28.35
C GLY A 15 10.08 -11.32 -27.94
N LEU A 16 9.46 -10.62 -28.91
CA LEU A 16 8.83 -9.32 -28.66
C LEU A 16 7.45 -9.45 -27.97
N LEU A 17 6.73 -10.56 -28.19
CA LEU A 17 5.45 -10.81 -27.54
C LEU A 17 5.58 -11.27 -26.07
N PHE A 18 6.70 -11.90 -25.70
CA PHE A 18 6.95 -12.33 -24.33
C PHE A 18 7.36 -11.16 -23.40
N ALA A 19 7.90 -10.08 -23.97
CA ALA A 19 8.30 -8.90 -23.20
C ALA A 19 7.12 -7.99 -22.81
N TRP A 20 5.97 -8.09 -23.49
CA TRP A 20 4.77 -7.31 -23.11
C TRP A 20 3.85 -8.02 -22.12
N ALA A 21 3.97 -9.34 -21.94
CA ALA A 21 3.16 -10.07 -20.96
C ALA A 21 3.61 -9.83 -19.51
N THR A 22 4.82 -9.31 -19.28
CA THR A 22 5.38 -9.12 -17.92
C THR A 22 5.14 -7.72 -17.34
N VAL A 23 4.61 -6.76 -18.10
CA VAL A 23 4.32 -5.38 -17.65
C VAL A 23 2.88 -5.22 -17.11
N ALA A 24 2.10 -6.30 -17.06
CA ALA A 24 0.78 -6.30 -16.40
C ALA A 24 0.84 -6.57 -14.88
N ALA A 25 2.04 -6.76 -14.32
CA ALA A 25 2.21 -6.90 -12.88
C ALA A 25 2.30 -5.50 -12.24
N ALA A 26 1.38 -5.23 -11.31
CA ALA A 26 1.46 -4.21 -10.28
C ALA A 26 0.85 -2.80 -10.52
N ALA A 27 -0.21 -2.70 -11.32
CA ALA A 27 -1.25 -1.72 -11.02
C ALA A 27 -2.35 -2.42 -10.20
N GLN A 28 -2.03 -2.80 -8.95
CA GLN A 28 -3.06 -3.26 -8.02
C GLN A 28 -3.87 -2.04 -7.57
N THR A 29 -4.91 -1.72 -8.32
CA THR A 29 -5.87 -0.70 -7.94
C THR A 29 -6.52 -1.14 -6.64
N LEU A 30 -6.27 -0.41 -5.54
CA LEU A 30 -6.92 -0.66 -4.26
C LEU A 30 -8.44 -0.68 -4.47
N THR A 31 -9.09 -1.80 -4.17
CA THR A 31 -10.55 -1.85 -4.23
C THR A 31 -11.15 -1.32 -2.93
N ALA A 32 -12.40 -0.85 -2.95
CA ALA A 32 -13.10 -0.47 -1.73
C ALA A 32 -13.18 -1.62 -0.71
N ARG A 33 -13.19 -2.87 -1.20
CA ARG A 33 -13.12 -4.08 -0.37
C ARG A 33 -11.78 -4.18 0.35
N ASP A 34 -10.67 -3.89 -0.33
CA ASP A 34 -9.33 -3.98 0.25
C ASP A 34 -9.16 -2.93 1.35
N ALA A 35 -9.61 -1.69 1.14
CA ALA A 35 -9.59 -0.65 2.16
C ALA A 35 -10.41 -1.02 3.41
N GLY A 36 -11.62 -1.57 3.22
CA GLY A 36 -12.44 -2.07 4.32
C GLY A 36 -11.77 -3.22 5.08
N SER A 37 -11.12 -4.14 4.35
CA SER A 37 -10.38 -5.23 4.96
C SER A 37 -9.17 -4.75 5.76
N VAL A 38 -8.42 -3.76 5.23
CA VAL A 38 -7.29 -3.14 5.94
C VAL A 38 -7.76 -2.52 7.25
N VAL A 39 -8.83 -1.71 7.24
CA VAL A 39 -9.36 -1.10 8.48
C VAL A 39 -9.78 -2.17 9.49
N GLY A 40 -10.45 -3.23 9.04
CA GLY A 40 -10.82 -4.35 9.90
C GLY A 40 -9.60 -5.04 10.52
N LEU A 41 -8.53 -5.22 9.75
CA LEU A 41 -7.27 -5.79 10.24
C LEU A 41 -6.58 -4.86 11.24
N LEU A 42 -6.54 -3.54 11.01
CA LEU A 42 -5.95 -2.58 11.95
C LEU A 42 -6.60 -2.64 13.33
N GLU A 43 -7.94 -2.75 13.40
CA GLU A 43 -8.64 -2.91 14.68
C GLU A 43 -8.40 -4.29 15.30
N ALA A 44 -8.36 -5.35 14.49
CA ALA A 44 -8.15 -6.72 14.97
C ALA A 44 -6.73 -6.99 15.51
N LEU A 45 -5.73 -6.30 14.97
CA LEU A 45 -4.32 -6.40 15.36
C LEU A 45 -3.96 -5.51 16.55
N LYS A 46 -4.75 -4.47 16.82
CA LYS A 46 -4.49 -3.50 17.89
C LYS A 46 -4.24 -4.07 19.29
N PRO A 47 -4.89 -5.16 19.73
CA PRO A 47 -4.58 -5.78 21.01
C PRO A 47 -3.15 -6.37 21.08
N ASP A 48 -2.63 -6.81 19.93
CA ASP A 48 -1.37 -7.55 19.83
C ASP A 48 -0.20 -6.61 19.45
N LEU A 49 -0.45 -5.69 18.50
CA LEU A 49 0.57 -4.80 17.89
C LEU A 49 0.47 -3.34 18.38
N GLY A 50 -0.54 -3.02 19.19
CA GLY A 50 -0.80 -1.67 19.66
C GLY A 50 -1.41 -0.75 18.59
N ARG A 51 -1.31 0.57 18.81
CA ARG A 51 -1.82 1.55 17.84
C ARG A 51 -0.86 1.67 16.66
N LEU A 52 -1.42 1.70 15.45
CA LEU A 52 -0.65 1.96 14.24
C LEU A 52 0.04 3.34 14.33
N ALA A 53 1.37 3.32 14.30
CA ALA A 53 2.20 4.48 14.04
C ALA A 53 2.61 4.41 12.56
N TYR A 54 1.92 5.17 11.72
CA TYR A 54 2.09 5.05 10.27
C TYR A 54 3.44 5.62 9.81
N ASP A 55 4.29 4.78 9.24
CA ASP A 55 5.56 5.11 8.58
C ASP A 55 5.86 4.15 7.41
N GLU A 56 7.04 4.24 6.80
CA GLU A 56 7.43 3.45 5.62
C GLU A 56 7.72 1.96 5.91
N GLU A 57 8.02 1.62 7.17
CA GLU A 57 8.48 0.29 7.59
C GLU A 57 7.40 -0.48 8.36
N VAL A 58 6.44 0.22 8.98
CA VAL A 58 5.44 -0.36 9.88
C VAL A 58 4.61 -1.44 9.21
N ALA A 59 4.33 -1.32 7.92
CA ALA A 59 3.57 -2.33 7.18
C ALA A 59 4.32 -3.67 7.13
N ASP A 60 5.63 -3.59 6.88
CA ASP A 60 6.50 -4.75 6.78
C ASP A 60 6.68 -5.40 8.16
N ALA A 61 6.93 -4.57 9.19
CA ALA A 61 7.06 -5.02 10.58
C ALA A 61 5.77 -5.68 11.09
N TRP A 62 4.59 -5.10 10.82
CA TRP A 62 3.32 -5.67 11.24
C TRP A 62 2.99 -6.97 10.50
N PHE A 63 3.36 -7.09 9.22
CA PHE A 63 3.19 -8.36 8.50
C PHE A 63 4.00 -9.49 9.13
N GLU A 64 5.25 -9.21 9.49
CA GLU A 64 6.14 -10.17 10.15
C GLU A 64 5.65 -10.51 11.56
N GLN A 65 5.37 -9.50 12.38
CA GLN A 65 4.92 -9.69 13.75
C GLN A 65 3.55 -10.37 13.84
N ASP A 66 2.58 -10.04 12.97
CA ASP A 66 1.33 -10.79 12.88
C ASP A 66 1.58 -12.24 12.45
N GLY A 67 2.52 -12.48 11.52
CA GLY A 67 2.93 -13.81 11.08
C GLY A 67 3.44 -14.70 12.21
N ASP A 68 4.18 -14.13 13.15
CA ASP A 68 4.66 -14.81 14.37
C ASP A 68 3.57 -15.04 15.43
N HIS A 69 2.40 -14.41 15.25
CA HIS A 69 1.26 -14.48 16.15
C HIS A 69 0.07 -15.20 15.52
N ARG A 70 -0.86 -14.43 14.94
CA ARG A 70 -2.17 -14.92 14.50
C ARG A 70 -2.26 -15.08 12.99
N GLY A 71 -1.34 -14.48 12.24
CA GLY A 71 -1.28 -14.49 10.78
C GLY A 71 -2.56 -13.97 10.13
N LEU A 72 -3.26 -13.01 10.75
CA LEU A 72 -4.51 -12.47 10.25
C LEU A 72 -4.37 -11.80 8.88
N ILE A 73 -3.26 -11.08 8.66
CA ILE A 73 -2.99 -10.37 7.41
C ILE A 73 -2.88 -11.37 6.26
N ALA A 74 -2.09 -12.44 6.45
CA ALA A 74 -1.95 -13.51 5.48
C ALA A 74 -3.27 -14.29 5.28
N LYS A 75 -4.01 -14.57 6.35
CA LYS A 75 -5.34 -15.24 6.29
C LYS A 75 -6.38 -14.40 5.55
N ALA A 76 -6.25 -13.08 5.54
CA ALA A 76 -7.08 -12.18 4.75
C ALA A 76 -6.69 -12.14 3.25
N GLY A 77 -5.65 -12.90 2.84
CA GLY A 77 -5.21 -13.01 1.46
C GLY A 77 -4.14 -12.00 1.05
N PHE A 78 -3.61 -11.23 1.99
CA PHE A 78 -2.50 -10.33 1.70
C PHE A 78 -1.15 -11.06 1.74
N THR A 79 -0.28 -10.69 0.81
CA THR A 79 1.17 -10.94 0.90
C THR A 79 1.82 -9.71 1.54
N LYS A 80 3.09 -9.81 1.94
CA LYS A 80 3.83 -8.65 2.47
C LYS A 80 3.75 -7.43 1.54
N ALA A 81 4.00 -7.64 0.25
CA ALA A 81 3.96 -6.58 -0.75
C ALA A 81 2.55 -5.99 -0.92
N THR A 82 1.51 -6.83 -0.99
CA THR A 82 0.13 -6.35 -1.20
C THR A 82 -0.47 -5.73 0.06
N TRP A 83 -0.07 -6.18 1.25
CA TRP A 83 -0.39 -5.54 2.52
C TRP A 83 0.18 -4.13 2.61
N LYS A 84 1.47 -3.97 2.30
CA LYS A 84 2.15 -2.66 2.29
C LYS A 84 1.46 -1.68 1.34
N ALA A 85 1.20 -2.11 0.11
CA ALA A 85 0.51 -1.28 -0.88
C ALA A 85 -0.92 -0.92 -0.41
N ALA A 86 -1.66 -1.89 0.15
CA ALA A 86 -3.03 -1.65 0.58
C ALA A 86 -3.12 -0.72 1.80
N LEU A 87 -2.22 -0.90 2.78
CA LEU A 87 -2.13 -0.02 3.95
C LEU A 87 -1.77 1.41 3.54
N ASP A 88 -0.75 1.57 2.69
CA ASP A 88 -0.31 2.90 2.22
C ASP A 88 -1.40 3.63 1.45
N ALA A 89 -2.06 2.94 0.51
CA ALA A 89 -3.17 3.53 -0.24
C ALA A 89 -4.37 3.88 0.66
N THR A 90 -4.66 3.04 1.68
CA THR A 90 -5.72 3.31 2.66
C THR A 90 -5.41 4.56 3.48
N MET A 91 -4.18 4.68 3.99
CA MET A 91 -3.75 5.83 4.79
C MET A 91 -3.71 7.11 3.96
N LYS A 92 -3.19 7.05 2.74
CA LYS A 92 -3.21 8.19 1.79
C LYS A 92 -4.62 8.64 1.46
N GLY A 93 -5.53 7.68 1.19
CA GLY A 93 -6.95 7.97 0.97
C GLY A 93 -7.61 8.63 2.19
N PHE A 94 -7.31 8.13 3.39
CA PHE A 94 -7.77 8.76 4.62
C PHE A 94 -7.27 10.20 4.77
N PHE A 95 -5.96 10.44 4.59
CA PHE A 95 -5.41 11.80 4.66
C PHE A 95 -6.01 12.74 3.61
N ALA A 96 -6.22 12.26 2.38
CA ALA A 96 -6.86 13.03 1.32
C ALA A 96 -8.34 13.36 1.62
N SER A 97 -9.00 12.58 2.49
CA SER A 97 -10.38 12.82 2.90
C SER A 97 -10.53 13.84 4.03
N LEU A 98 -9.44 14.26 4.67
CA LEU A 98 -9.49 15.20 5.78
C LEU A 98 -9.79 16.63 5.28
N PRO A 99 -10.85 17.30 5.79
CA PRO A 99 -11.18 18.66 5.36
C PRO A 99 -10.16 19.68 5.90
N GLU A 100 -9.58 20.48 4.99
CA GLU A 100 -8.58 21.50 5.31
C GLU A 100 -9.00 22.48 6.44
N PRO A 101 -10.26 22.97 6.50
CA PRO A 101 -10.68 23.83 7.61
C PRO A 101 -10.60 23.17 8.99
N GLU A 102 -10.82 21.85 9.07
CA GLU A 102 -10.70 21.12 10.33
C GLU A 102 -9.24 20.96 10.75
N ILE A 103 -8.37 20.68 9.77
CA ILE A 103 -6.92 20.61 9.98
C ILE A 103 -6.42 21.95 10.53
N GLU A 104 -6.75 23.05 9.88
CA GLU A 104 -6.38 24.40 10.30
C GLU A 104 -6.93 24.77 11.67
N ALA A 105 -8.18 24.40 11.98
CA ALA A 105 -8.76 24.63 13.29
C ALA A 105 -7.99 23.89 14.41
N ARG A 106 -7.52 22.67 14.14
CA ARG A 106 -6.71 21.90 15.11
C ARG A 106 -5.33 22.53 15.31
N PHE A 107 -4.63 22.87 14.23
CA PHE A 107 -3.30 23.52 14.32
C PHE A 107 -3.37 24.93 14.91
N GLY A 108 -4.42 25.70 14.61
CA GLY A 108 -4.67 27.01 15.19
C GLY A 108 -4.76 26.96 16.72
N LYS A 109 -5.46 25.96 17.28
CA LYS A 109 -5.54 25.75 18.74
C LYS A 109 -4.20 25.41 19.36
N LEU A 110 -3.38 24.60 18.68
CA LEU A 110 -2.04 24.23 19.17
C LEU A 110 -1.11 25.44 19.18
N ARG A 111 -1.10 26.22 18.09
CA ARG A 111 -0.31 27.45 17.97
C ARG A 111 -0.69 28.49 19.02
N LYS A 112 -1.99 28.67 19.28
CA LYS A 112 -2.46 29.59 20.32
C LYS A 112 -1.91 29.21 21.69
N ARG A 113 -2.06 27.93 22.10
CA ARG A 113 -1.50 27.43 23.36
C ARG A 113 0.00 27.65 23.48
N ALA A 114 0.75 27.35 22.43
CA ALA A 114 2.20 27.51 22.43
C ALA A 114 2.67 28.97 22.54
N ASN A 115 1.84 29.94 22.13
CA ASN A 115 2.10 31.36 22.32
C ASN A 115 1.67 31.84 23.71
N ASP A 116 0.54 31.35 24.22
CA ASP A 116 0.03 31.69 25.55
C ASP A 116 1.00 31.19 26.65
N ASP A 117 1.60 30.01 26.50
CA ASP A 117 2.62 29.46 27.43
C ASP A 117 3.97 30.23 27.42
N ARG A 118 4.16 31.12 26.43
CA ARG A 118 5.40 31.89 26.22
C ARG A 118 5.28 33.36 26.65
N SER A 119 4.09 33.78 27.10
CA SER A 119 3.74 35.15 27.50
C SER A 119 3.68 35.28 29.02
#